data_AF-A0A9P0LTN6-F1
#
_entry.id   AF-A0A9P0LTN6-F1
#
_cell.length_a   1.000
_cell.length_b   1.000
_cell.length_c   1.000
_cell.angle_alpha   90.00
_cell.angle_beta   90.00
_cell.angle_gamma   90.00
#
_symmetry.space_group_name_H-M   'P 1'
#
loop_
_entity.id
_entity.type
_entity.pdbx_description
1 polymer ?
#
loop_
_entity_poly.entity_id
_entity_poly.type
_entity_poly.pdbx_seq_one_letter_code
_entity_poly.pdbx_strand_id
1 'polypeptide(L)'
;MLRNRLHKCMYEEDRCQVFLGGKLVNDPSVKLLEDSELKEPPKAAYIKGKRFCGSPQMIQLSLDGKRLYVTSSIFSPWDKQFYPDLVASGTKMAKIDCDPVNGGMKLDENFCVDFGDGPDGPLLAHEVRYPGGDCTSDIWLAND
;
A
#
# COMPACT_ATOMS: atom_id res chain seq x y z
N MET A 1 34.79 8.87 17.42
CA MET A 1 33.88 9.81 18.09
C MET A 1 33.45 10.87 17.09
N LEU A 2 32.22 10.78 16.59
CA LEU A 2 31.44 11.87 16.00
C LEU A 2 29.98 11.35 15.93
N ARG A 3 29.38 11.21 17.11
CA ARG A 3 27.93 11.16 17.27
C ARG A 3 27.49 12.60 17.34
N ASN A 4 26.76 13.10 16.34
CA ASN A 4 25.89 14.25 16.55
C ASN A 4 24.69 14.21 15.60
N ARG A 5 23.56 13.82 16.21
CA ARG A 5 22.25 14.47 16.09
C ARG A 5 21.64 14.55 14.69
N LEU A 6 21.17 13.40 14.19
CA LEU A 6 19.85 13.41 13.57
C LEU A 6 18.84 13.58 14.69
N HIS A 7 18.09 14.67 14.66
CA HIS A 7 16.93 14.89 15.51
C HIS A 7 16.02 13.67 15.41
N LYS A 8 16.04 12.85 16.46
CA LYS A 8 15.01 11.84 16.71
C LYS A 8 13.73 12.63 16.98
N CYS A 9 12.99 12.93 15.92
CA CYS A 9 11.64 13.42 16.03
C CYS A 9 10.89 12.38 16.85
N MET A 10 10.58 12.70 18.10
CA MET A 10 9.80 11.85 19.01
C MET A 10 8.34 11.83 18.57
N TYR A 11 8.08 11.31 17.37
CA TYR A 11 6.76 10.90 16.92
C TYR A 11 6.70 9.39 17.17
N GLU A 12 5.64 8.90 17.81
CA GLU A 12 5.34 7.45 17.91
C GLU A 12 5.70 6.77 16.59
N GLU A 13 6.71 5.88 16.61
CA GLU A 13 7.31 5.27 15.40
C GLU A 13 6.24 4.54 14.55
N ASP A 14 5.11 4.18 15.15
CA ASP A 14 4.00 3.46 14.51
C ASP A 14 3.01 4.36 13.75
N ARG A 15 3.05 5.69 13.91
CA ARG A 15 2.04 6.56 13.27
C ARG A 15 2.20 6.68 11.76
N CYS A 16 3.37 6.35 11.21
CA CYS A 16 3.69 6.52 9.78
C CYS A 16 3.85 5.19 9.02
N GLN A 17 3.38 4.07 9.57
CA GLN A 17 3.49 2.76 8.91
C GLN A 17 2.12 2.13 8.71
N VAL A 18 1.87 1.60 7.52
CA VAL A 18 0.64 0.87 7.18
C VAL A 18 1.03 -0.42 6.48
N PHE A 19 0.56 -1.54 7.01
CA PHE A 19 0.75 -2.87 6.43
C PHE A 19 -0.53 -3.30 5.71
N LEU A 20 -0.41 -3.61 4.41
CA LEU A 20 -1.56 -4.03 3.59
C LEU A 20 -1.52 -5.51 3.20
N GLY A 21 -0.34 -6.11 3.13
CA GLY A 21 -0.20 -7.47 2.61
C GLY A 21 1.25 -7.92 2.53
N GLY A 22 1.52 -8.84 1.61
CA GLY A 22 2.81 -9.50 1.43
C GLY A 22 2.83 -10.94 1.91
N LYS A 23 3.98 -11.61 1.75
CA LYS A 23 4.20 -13.00 2.20
C LYS A 23 4.60 -13.12 3.67
N LEU A 24 5.05 -12.03 4.27
CA LEU A 24 5.47 -11.98 5.68
C LEU A 24 4.36 -11.47 6.60
N VAL A 25 3.11 -11.44 6.15
CA VAL A 25 1.98 -11.26 7.06
C VAL A 25 1.80 -12.50 7.93
N ASN A 26 1.14 -12.36 9.09
CA ASN A 26 0.84 -13.45 10.00
C ASN A 26 -0.15 -14.45 9.36
N ASP A 27 0.37 -15.27 8.45
CA ASP A 27 -0.31 -16.28 7.67
C ASP A 27 0.26 -17.67 8.04
N PRO A 28 -0.58 -18.68 8.32
CA PRO A 28 -0.11 -20.01 8.70
C PRO A 28 0.78 -20.70 7.66
N SER A 29 0.74 -20.27 6.40
CA SER A 29 1.49 -20.88 5.30
C SER A 29 2.99 -20.55 5.31
N VAL A 30 3.41 -19.49 6.00
CA VAL A 30 4.80 -19.03 6.03
C VAL A 30 5.26 -18.88 7.48
N LYS A 31 6.38 -19.51 7.83
CA LYS A 31 7.01 -19.37 9.14
C LYS A 31 8.12 -18.33 9.07
N LEU A 32 7.92 -17.19 9.73
CA LEU A 32 8.98 -16.22 9.97
C LEU A 32 10.00 -16.82 10.96
N LEU A 33 11.27 -16.86 10.56
CA LEU A 33 12.35 -17.39 11.40
C LEU A 33 13.00 -16.30 12.26
N GLU A 34 13.25 -15.15 11.66
CA GLU A 34 13.89 -14.00 12.28
C GLU A 34 13.42 -12.73 11.55
N ASP A 35 13.21 -11.66 12.32
CA ASP A 35 12.95 -10.31 11.84
C ASP A 35 13.61 -9.35 12.83
N SER A 36 14.53 -8.53 12.33
CA SER A 36 15.25 -7.53 13.15
C SER A 36 14.47 -6.23 13.31
N GLU A 37 13.44 -6.00 12.50
CA GLU A 37 12.66 -4.78 12.42
C GLU A 37 11.36 -4.90 13.24
N LEU A 38 10.62 -6.00 13.07
CA LEU A 38 9.34 -6.22 13.74
C LEU A 38 9.42 -7.33 14.80
N LYS A 39 8.72 -7.10 15.92
CA LYS A 39 8.58 -8.11 16.99
C LYS A 39 7.67 -9.27 16.59
N GLU A 40 6.66 -8.99 15.77
CA GLU A 40 5.71 -9.96 15.26
C GLU A 40 5.32 -9.63 13.81
N PRO A 41 5.01 -10.64 12.98
CA PRO A 41 4.54 -10.40 11.62
C PRO A 41 3.27 -9.54 11.62
N PRO A 42 3.15 -8.56 10.69
CA PRO A 42 1.97 -7.73 10.59
C PRO A 42 0.72 -8.56 10.27
N LYS A 43 -0.43 -8.11 10.76
CA LYS A 43 -1.72 -8.74 10.46
C LYS A 43 -2.08 -8.52 9.00
N ALA A 44 -2.75 -9.50 8.38
CA ALA A 44 -3.33 -9.31 7.06
C ALA A 44 -4.36 -8.17 7.10
N ALA A 45 -4.33 -7.28 6.10
CA ALA A 45 -5.28 -6.19 6.03
C ALA A 45 -6.62 -6.64 5.46
N TYR A 46 -7.68 -6.10 6.04
CA TYR A 46 -9.05 -6.29 5.59
C TYR A 46 -9.70 -4.92 5.39
N ILE A 47 -10.34 -4.74 4.24
CA ILE A 47 -11.03 -3.50 3.89
C ILE A 47 -12.47 -3.87 3.54
N LYS A 48 -13.44 -3.30 4.25
CA LYS A 48 -14.85 -3.74 4.23
C LYS A 48 -15.02 -5.26 4.39
N GLY A 49 -14.24 -5.87 5.28
CA GLY A 49 -14.28 -7.32 5.54
C GLY A 49 -13.66 -8.20 4.44
N LYS A 50 -13.10 -7.62 3.38
CA LYS A 50 -12.42 -8.35 2.31
C LYS A 50 -10.90 -8.28 2.49
N ARG A 51 -10.21 -9.41 2.38
CA ARG A 51 -8.74 -9.47 2.47
C ARG A 51 -8.11 -8.68 1.32
N PHE A 52 -7.11 -7.86 1.63
CA PHE A 52 -6.25 -7.24 0.63
C PHE A 52 -5.17 -8.26 0.20
N CYS A 53 -5.38 -8.89 -0.95
CA CYS A 53 -4.45 -9.88 -1.49
C CYS A 53 -3.25 -9.20 -2.17
N GLY A 54 -2.10 -9.89 -2.20
CA GLY A 54 -0.86 -9.35 -2.74
C GLY A 54 -0.12 -8.46 -1.75
N SER A 55 0.63 -7.50 -2.29
CA SER A 55 1.39 -6.49 -1.55
C SER A 55 1.21 -5.14 -2.25
N PRO A 56 1.37 -3.99 -1.56
CA PRO A 56 1.41 -2.69 -2.21
C PRO A 56 2.37 -2.68 -3.40
N GLN A 57 1.91 -2.15 -4.54
CA GLN A 57 2.73 -2.04 -5.74
C GLN A 57 2.68 -0.63 -6.33
N MET A 58 1.66 -0.27 -7.11
CA MET A 58 1.49 1.12 -7.54
C MET A 58 0.87 1.92 -6.40
N ILE A 59 1.39 3.12 -6.22
CA ILE A 59 0.89 4.09 -5.24
C ILE A 59 0.68 5.42 -5.93
N GLN A 60 -0.39 6.13 -5.56
CA GLN A 60 -0.69 7.43 -6.14
C GLN A 60 -1.17 8.41 -5.06
N LEU A 61 -0.38 9.46 -4.82
CA LEU A 61 -0.67 10.49 -3.84
C LEU A 61 -1.50 11.62 -4.47
N SER A 62 -2.51 12.10 -3.75
CA SER A 62 -3.26 13.29 -4.14
C SER A 62 -2.38 14.53 -4.08
N LEU A 63 -2.65 15.53 -4.94
CA LEU A 63 -1.86 16.77 -4.99
C LEU A 63 -1.84 17.54 -3.66
N ASP A 64 -2.88 17.42 -2.84
CA ASP A 64 -2.91 18.01 -1.49
C ASP A 64 -2.20 17.16 -0.42
N GLY A 65 -1.62 16.03 -0.80
CA GLY A 65 -0.84 15.14 0.06
C GLY A 65 -1.67 14.35 1.09
N LYS A 66 -3.00 14.38 1.02
CA LYS A 66 -3.88 13.81 2.07
C LYS A 66 -4.35 12.39 1.82
N ARG A 67 -4.24 11.89 0.59
CA ARG A 67 -4.82 10.60 0.16
C ARG A 67 -3.83 9.85 -0.69
N LEU A 68 -3.41 8.68 -0.23
CA LEU A 68 -2.56 7.76 -0.98
C LEU A 68 -3.38 6.55 -1.41
N TYR A 69 -3.60 6.38 -2.71
CA TYR A 69 -4.25 5.18 -3.25
C TYR A 69 -3.22 4.11 -3.57
N VAL A 70 -3.57 2.86 -3.30
CA VAL A 70 -2.66 1.72 -3.45
C VAL A 70 -3.36 0.57 -4.18
N THR A 71 -2.68 -0.02 -5.17
CA THR A 71 -3.07 -1.27 -5.84
C THR A 71 -1.97 -2.32 -5.66
N SER A 72 -2.22 -3.56 -6.08
CA SER A 72 -1.34 -4.70 -5.76
C SER A 72 -0.87 -5.57 -6.93
N SER A 73 -1.32 -5.34 -8.16
CA SER A 73 -0.84 -6.09 -9.34
C SER A 73 0.34 -5.38 -9.99
N ILE A 74 1.35 -6.15 -10.42
CA ILE A 74 2.45 -5.64 -11.25
C ILE A 74 2.35 -6.13 -12.70
N PHE A 75 2.26 -7.44 -12.87
CA PHE A 75 2.35 -8.11 -14.16
C PHE A 75 1.82 -9.53 -14.00
N SER A 76 0.83 -9.91 -14.81
CA SER A 76 0.02 -11.10 -14.54
C SER A 76 0.79 -12.42 -14.40
N PRO A 77 1.86 -12.72 -15.15
CA PRO A 77 2.67 -13.93 -14.92
C PRO A 77 3.37 -13.93 -13.56
N TRP A 78 3.84 -12.76 -13.10
CA TRP A 78 4.51 -12.62 -11.80
C TRP A 78 3.50 -12.66 -10.66
N ASP A 79 2.37 -11.99 -10.83
CA ASP A 79 1.24 -12.05 -9.89
C ASP A 79 0.79 -13.51 -9.70
N LYS A 80 0.68 -14.28 -10.79
CA LYS A 80 0.33 -15.70 -10.72
C LYS A 80 1.37 -16.54 -9.98
N GLN A 81 2.65 -16.23 -10.14
CA GLN A 81 3.74 -16.96 -9.48
C GLN A 81 3.82 -16.64 -7.98
N PHE A 82 3.73 -15.36 -7.61
CA PHE A 82 3.92 -14.94 -6.22
C PHE A 82 2.62 -14.93 -5.43
N TYR A 83 1.51 -14.49 -6.04
CA TYR A 83 0.22 -14.28 -5.38
C TYR A 83 -0.93 -14.89 -6.21
N PRO A 84 -1.01 -16.22 -6.34
CA PRO A 84 -2.08 -16.88 -7.10
C PRO A 84 -3.49 -16.50 -6.58
N ASP A 85 -3.65 -16.28 -5.27
CA ASP A 85 -4.91 -15.83 -4.66
C ASP A 85 -5.31 -14.42 -5.09
N LEU A 86 -4.34 -13.53 -5.35
CA LEU A 86 -4.62 -12.21 -5.93
C LEU A 86 -5.19 -12.35 -7.34
N VAL A 87 -4.65 -13.26 -8.14
CA VAL A 87 -5.16 -13.52 -9.50
C VAL A 87 -6.56 -14.16 -9.46
N ALA A 88 -6.79 -15.08 -8.53
CA ALA A 88 -8.07 -15.76 -8.40
C ALA A 88 -9.19 -14.85 -7.84
N SER A 89 -8.86 -13.94 -6.92
CA SER A 89 -9.84 -13.07 -6.25
C SER A 89 -9.97 -11.67 -6.86
N GLY A 90 -9.06 -11.30 -7.75
CA GLY A 90 -8.93 -9.94 -8.25
C GLY A 90 -8.26 -9.01 -7.25
N THR A 91 -7.74 -7.91 -7.79
CA THR A 91 -7.10 -6.86 -6.99
C THR A 91 -8.13 -5.98 -6.28
N LYS A 92 -7.65 -5.20 -5.32
CA LYS A 92 -8.43 -4.17 -4.64
C LYS A 92 -7.61 -2.88 -4.62
N MET A 93 -8.28 -1.74 -4.68
CA MET A 93 -7.66 -0.46 -4.39
C MET A 93 -7.97 -0.05 -2.96
N ALA A 94 -6.92 0.21 -2.20
CA ALA A 94 -6.99 0.77 -0.86
C ALA A 94 -6.76 2.28 -0.90
N LYS A 95 -7.22 2.97 0.15
CA LYS A 95 -6.89 4.37 0.43
C LYS A 95 -6.22 4.46 1.79
N ILE A 96 -5.16 5.24 1.86
CA ILE A 96 -4.48 5.61 3.08
C ILE A 96 -4.69 7.11 3.27
N ASP A 97 -5.20 7.49 4.43
CA ASP A 97 -5.28 8.88 4.86
C ASP A 97 -3.92 9.32 5.40
N CYS A 98 -3.43 10.43 4.87
CA CYS A 98 -2.15 11.02 5.24
C CYS A 98 -2.37 12.37 5.94
N ASP A 99 -1.63 12.64 7.03
CA ASP A 99 -1.57 13.96 7.66
C ASP A 99 -0.28 14.68 7.26
N PRO A 100 -0.31 15.58 6.27
CA PRO A 100 0.88 16.29 5.83
C PRO A 100 1.35 17.38 6.82
N VAL A 101 0.54 17.74 7.82
CA VAL A 101 0.84 18.80 8.79
C VAL A 101 1.52 18.22 10.03
N ASN A 102 0.92 17.18 10.62
CA ASN A 102 1.42 16.56 11.86
C ASN A 102 2.20 15.26 11.60
N GLY A 103 2.19 14.76 10.36
CA GLY A 103 2.70 13.44 10.04
C GLY A 103 1.72 12.34 10.43
N GLY A 104 1.80 11.22 9.72
CA GLY A 104 1.04 10.02 10.01
C GLY A 104 0.27 9.48 8.81
N MET A 105 0.01 8.18 8.84
CA MET A 105 -0.74 7.44 7.83
C MET A 105 -1.70 6.45 8.49
N LYS A 106 -2.91 6.34 7.96
CA LYS A 106 -3.90 5.38 8.43
C LYS A 106 -4.66 4.76 7.26
N LEU A 107 -4.84 3.45 7.28
CA LEU A 107 -5.70 2.76 6.32
C LEU A 107 -7.17 3.21 6.50
N ASP A 108 -7.79 3.64 5.41
CA ASP A 108 -9.23 3.87 5.35
C ASP A 108 -9.95 2.53 5.09
N GLU A 109 -10.35 1.87 6.17
CA GLU A 109 -11.06 0.58 6.12
C GLU A 109 -12.44 0.65 5.44
N ASN A 110 -12.95 1.86 5.18
CA ASN A 110 -14.24 2.12 4.55
C ASN A 110 -14.12 2.44 3.05
N PHE A 111 -12.92 2.61 2.51
CA PHE A 111 -12.69 2.82 1.09
C PHE A 111 -12.09 1.58 0.45
N CYS A 112 -12.89 0.90 -0.38
CA CYS A 112 -12.45 -0.26 -1.15
C CYS A 112 -13.09 -0.20 -2.53
N VAL A 113 -12.25 -0.14 -3.57
CA VAL A 113 -12.70 -0.48 -4.93
C VAL A 113 -12.27 -1.92 -5.17
N ASP A 114 -13.25 -2.79 -5.34
CA ASP A 114 -13.01 -4.21 -5.56
C ASP A 114 -13.10 -4.52 -7.05
N PHE A 115 -12.04 -5.11 -7.59
CA PHE A 115 -11.93 -5.49 -8.99
C PHE A 115 -12.19 -6.99 -9.21
N GLY A 116 -12.70 -7.71 -8.22
CA GLY A 116 -12.99 -9.15 -8.31
C GLY A 116 -14.13 -9.53 -9.27
N ASP A 117 -15.13 -8.65 -9.44
CA ASP A 117 -16.36 -8.94 -10.19
C ASP A 117 -16.39 -8.27 -11.57
N GLY A 118 -15.28 -8.38 -12.33
CA GLY A 118 -15.20 -7.86 -13.70
C GLY A 118 -16.05 -8.68 -14.70
N PRO A 119 -16.35 -8.12 -15.89
CA PRO A 119 -17.22 -8.76 -16.88
C PRO A 119 -16.71 -10.12 -17.38
N ASP A 120 -15.39 -10.28 -17.49
CA ASP A 120 -14.72 -11.52 -17.90
C ASP A 120 -14.00 -12.21 -16.73
N GLY A 121 -14.36 -11.86 -15.49
CA GLY A 121 -13.73 -12.34 -14.26
C GLY A 121 -12.87 -11.28 -13.56
N PRO A 122 -12.02 -11.71 -12.59
CA PRO A 122 -11.28 -10.80 -11.75
C PRO A 122 -10.25 -9.96 -12.53
N LEU A 123 -10.21 -8.66 -12.24
CA LEU A 123 -9.31 -7.70 -12.87
C LEU A 123 -8.11 -7.37 -11.97
N LEU A 124 -6.98 -7.13 -12.64
CA LEU A 124 -5.69 -6.84 -12.03
C LEU A 124 -5.35 -5.36 -12.22
N ALA A 125 -5.82 -4.52 -11.31
CA ALA A 125 -5.61 -3.09 -11.33
C ALA A 125 -4.14 -2.76 -11.03
N HIS A 126 -3.54 -1.98 -11.93
CA HIS A 126 -2.16 -1.55 -11.86
C HIS A 126 -2.08 -0.07 -11.50
N GLU A 127 -2.13 0.83 -12.48
CA GLU A 127 -1.94 2.26 -12.25
C GLU A 127 -3.24 3.00 -11.89
N VAL A 128 -3.11 4.04 -11.06
CA VAL A 128 -4.20 4.96 -10.68
C VAL A 128 -3.84 6.34 -11.24
N ARG A 129 -4.77 6.98 -11.95
CA ARG A 129 -4.61 8.32 -12.52
C ARG A 129 -5.70 9.25 -12.04
N TYR A 130 -5.34 10.47 -11.63
CA TYR A 130 -6.34 11.45 -11.24
C TYR A 130 -6.84 12.25 -12.46
N PRO A 131 -8.13 12.61 -12.48
CA PRO A 131 -8.61 13.60 -13.43
C PRO A 131 -7.88 14.93 -13.23
N GLY A 132 -7.27 15.45 -14.29
CA GLY A 132 -6.59 16.75 -14.26
C GLY A 132 -5.15 16.73 -13.75
N GLY A 133 -4.54 15.56 -13.59
CA GLY A 133 -3.14 15.42 -13.22
C GLY A 133 -2.93 15.01 -11.76
N ASP A 134 -1.75 14.45 -11.50
CA ASP A 134 -1.33 13.88 -10.23
C ASP A 134 0.19 13.95 -10.06
N CYS A 135 0.69 13.56 -8.89
CA CYS A 135 2.10 13.70 -8.53
C CYS A 135 3.07 12.86 -9.39
N THR A 136 2.57 12.04 -10.32
CA THR A 136 3.39 11.20 -11.22
C THR A 136 3.07 11.42 -12.70
N SER A 137 2.08 12.24 -13.06
CA SER A 137 1.78 12.61 -14.45
C SER A 137 2.37 13.96 -14.87
N ASP A 138 2.44 14.92 -13.95
CA ASP A 138 2.73 16.31 -14.29
C ASP A 138 4.22 16.62 -14.19
N ILE A 139 4.75 17.27 -15.23
CA ILE A 139 6.11 17.78 -15.28
C ILE A 139 6.06 19.30 -15.14
N TRP A 140 6.66 19.81 -14.08
CA TRP A 140 6.73 21.25 -13.80
C TRP A 140 8.06 21.81 -14.29
N LEU A 141 8.02 22.92 -15.02
CA LEU A 141 9.24 23.68 -15.33
C LEU A 141 9.60 24.53 -14.12
N ALA A 142 10.81 24.33 -13.58
CA ALA A 142 11.35 25.27 -12.60
C ALA A 142 11.78 26.54 -13.34
N ASN A 143 11.37 27.70 -12.85
CA ASN A 143 12.04 28.94 -13.22
C ASN A 143 13.31 29.01 -12.39
N ASP A 144 14.46 28.99 -13.06
CA ASP A 144 15.77 29.23 -12.45
C ASP A 144 15.87 30.65 -11.85
#